data_AF-A0A517MQ78-F1
#
_entry.id   AF-A0A517MQ78-F1
#
_cell.length_a   1.000
_cell.length_b   1.000
_cell.length_c   1.000
_cell.angle_alpha   90.00
_cell.angle_beta   90.00
_cell.angle_gamma   90.00
#
_symmetry.space_group_name_H-M   'P 1'
#
loop_
_entity.id
_entity.type
_entity.pdbx_description
1 polymer ?
#
loop_
_entity_poly.entity_id
_entity_poly.type
_entity_poly.pdbx_seq_one_letter_code
_entity_poly.pdbx_strand_id
1 'polypeptide(L)'
;MIDRCRKLTVVLVASSALHLIACGALQPAIAGDLDFFGRSGNAIELDFGNLAGVPSGANFSGLSLSGFSGHTVRTSSELQQGSFASDGRLWVFPNPTRDTPTLGDTDPAARGFQGTLNGSLLIDGQPKKFSATVRPGYTGAGTGSVGQSLESLNDPANNRLFVAEQQHRLNYFGFVPQGGGSLVVDGVFGANTDEAVRTFQAAFVAGINTTQASVDGIVGPNTAGWLNAANAPTWEELIDPDPQVPGTFSVAGAIGDFDILPGRDPGTNARTGNTPQPERFGTSWAHELWRNGSAAAKTATSITQLMNAMSTFDGYGSSAAHSTHRVGMDIDMHTNSSTHNFGDGSTSRAEIEVISTAVAYIDAGASAGSDSGRIIRIITSNEDIYDGIRAARPGTALYLDPSSVHTHHLHLDVGSPTREAGVADTPGDFDFDDAVNGFDFLTWQHGVTASSLSSTELAAWQSNFGASPALTAQLASVPEPSTLVLLLCWIIPVARRRKQRSSGFVRNAPLAGVTVSPGACGWSCTWGLF
;
A
#
# COMPACT_ATOMS: atom_id res chain seq x y z
N MET A 1 -20.33 40.19 73.10
CA MET A 1 -19.29 40.26 74.14
C MET A 1 -18.30 39.13 73.87
N ILE A 2 -17.07 39.52 73.50
CA ILE A 2 -15.78 38.89 73.85
C ILE A 2 -15.60 37.39 73.49
N ASP A 3 -14.52 36.86 72.91
CA ASP A 3 -13.32 37.31 72.20
C ASP A 3 -12.53 36.00 71.90
N ARG A 4 -11.73 36.01 70.82
CA ARG A 4 -10.48 35.24 70.55
C ARG A 4 -10.42 33.81 69.98
N CYS A 5 -9.64 33.76 68.88
CA CYS A 5 -8.47 32.90 68.59
C CYS A 5 -8.75 31.48 68.04
N ARG A 6 -8.14 31.00 66.93
CA ARG A 6 -6.77 31.18 66.41
C ARG A 6 -6.70 30.99 64.88
N LYS A 7 -5.69 31.64 64.30
CA LYS A 7 -5.21 31.62 62.92
C LYS A 7 -4.64 30.26 62.50
N LEU A 8 -4.86 29.86 61.24
CA LEU A 8 -3.96 28.96 60.51
C LEU A 8 -3.64 29.58 59.14
N THR A 9 -2.37 29.88 58.93
CA THR A 9 -1.78 30.45 57.71
C THR A 9 -1.40 29.29 56.80
N VAL A 10 -1.88 29.27 55.56
CA VAL A 10 -1.34 28.41 54.48
C VAL A 10 -0.78 29.31 53.38
N VAL A 11 0.46 28.99 53.02
CA VAL A 11 1.37 29.73 52.14
C VAL A 11 0.97 29.54 50.67
N LEU A 12 0.83 30.65 49.94
CA LEU A 12 0.74 30.69 48.48
C LEU A 12 2.10 30.38 47.84
N VAL A 13 2.13 29.43 46.91
CA VAL A 13 3.22 29.29 45.93
C VAL A 13 2.66 29.70 44.57
N ALA A 14 3.14 30.83 44.07
CA ALA A 14 2.85 31.32 42.72
C ALA A 14 3.68 30.54 41.70
N SER A 15 3.02 29.97 40.68
CA SER A 15 3.68 29.47 39.48
C SER A 15 3.43 30.43 38.33
N SER A 16 4.54 30.93 37.77
CA SER A 16 4.60 31.89 36.67
C SER A 16 4.11 31.26 35.37
N ALA A 17 3.11 31.87 34.73
CA ALA A 17 2.63 31.51 33.40
C ALA A 17 3.58 32.06 32.33
N LEU A 18 4.18 31.16 31.56
CA LEU A 18 4.94 31.45 30.34
C LEU A 18 3.93 31.75 29.21
N HIS A 19 3.85 33.02 28.78
CA HIS A 19 3.07 33.41 27.59
C HIS A 19 3.85 33.02 26.33
N LEU A 20 3.45 31.93 25.68
CA LEU A 20 3.79 31.69 24.28
C LEU A 20 2.73 32.35 23.41
N ILE A 21 3.07 33.48 22.79
CA ILE A 21 2.28 34.09 21.72
C ILE A 21 2.60 33.31 20.45
N ALA A 22 1.84 32.25 20.17
CA ALA A 22 1.76 31.65 18.85
C ALA A 22 0.62 32.34 18.10
N CYS A 23 0.93 33.45 17.43
CA CYS A 23 0.01 34.08 16.49
C CYS A 23 0.19 33.40 15.12
N GLY A 24 -0.33 32.19 15.00
CA GLY A 24 -0.66 31.58 13.72
C GLY A 24 -2.16 31.70 13.54
N ALA A 25 -2.61 32.57 12.64
CA ALA A 25 -4.02 32.67 12.29
C ALA A 25 -4.44 31.40 11.55
N LEU A 26 -4.93 30.40 12.27
CA LEU A 26 -5.87 29.44 11.70
C LEU A 26 -7.10 30.26 11.29
N GLN A 27 -7.26 30.49 9.99
CA GLN A 27 -8.53 30.97 9.48
C GLN A 27 -9.57 29.92 9.87
N PRO A 28 -10.63 30.26 10.63
CA PRO A 28 -11.70 29.31 10.85
C PRO A 28 -12.33 29.06 9.48
N ALA A 29 -12.30 27.81 9.03
CA ALA A 29 -13.16 27.36 7.95
C ALA A 29 -14.59 27.80 8.32
N ILE A 30 -15.25 28.50 7.41
CA ILE A 30 -16.65 28.84 7.59
C ILE A 30 -17.38 27.49 7.55
N ALA A 31 -17.79 26.96 8.71
CA ALA A 31 -18.57 25.74 8.79
C ALA A 31 -19.76 25.86 7.82
N GLY A 32 -19.99 24.80 7.03
CA GLY A 32 -21.17 24.74 6.19
C GLY A 32 -22.43 24.82 7.06
N ASP A 33 -23.57 25.18 6.46
CA ASP A 33 -24.84 24.93 7.15
C ASP A 33 -25.10 23.41 7.27
N LEU A 34 -24.42 22.62 6.42
CA LEU A 34 -24.51 21.18 6.27
C LEU A 34 -23.09 20.64 6.04
N ASP A 35 -22.66 19.68 6.84
CA ASP A 35 -21.33 19.05 6.68
C ASP A 35 -21.51 17.61 6.20
N PHE A 36 -20.50 17.09 5.49
CA PHE A 36 -20.44 15.72 5.01
C PHE A 36 -19.01 15.20 5.13
N PHE A 37 -18.87 13.88 5.23
CA PHE A 37 -17.58 13.22 5.37
C PHE A 37 -17.47 12.05 4.42
N GLY A 38 -16.25 11.74 3.99
CA GLY A 38 -15.97 10.55 3.20
C GLY A 38 -14.49 10.43 2.90
N ARG A 39 -14.12 9.41 2.10
CA ARG A 39 -12.72 9.10 1.80
C ARG A 39 -12.35 9.38 0.35
N SER A 40 -11.06 9.65 0.11
CA SER A 40 -10.54 10.09 -1.19
C SER A 40 -10.75 9.07 -2.33
N GLY A 41 -10.80 7.78 -2.03
CA GLY A 41 -11.08 6.69 -2.99
C GLY A 41 -12.54 6.28 -3.11
N ASN A 42 -13.48 6.99 -2.47
CA ASN A 42 -14.91 6.68 -2.50
C ASN A 42 -15.69 7.63 -3.41
N ALA A 43 -16.88 7.20 -3.83
CA ALA A 43 -17.95 8.11 -4.22
C ALA A 43 -18.62 8.64 -2.94
N ILE A 44 -18.34 9.87 -2.56
CA ILE A 44 -18.90 10.47 -1.35
C ILE A 44 -20.30 10.96 -1.66
N GLU A 45 -21.32 10.30 -1.13
CA GLU A 45 -22.71 10.71 -1.29
C GLU A 45 -23.02 11.91 -0.39
N LEU A 46 -23.57 12.97 -0.98
CA LEU A 46 -24.19 14.08 -0.28
C LEU A 46 -25.70 13.99 -0.53
N ASP A 47 -26.42 13.55 0.49
CA ASP A 47 -27.88 13.40 0.47
C ASP A 47 -28.53 14.54 1.25
N PHE A 48 -28.83 15.64 0.57
CA PHE A 48 -29.49 16.77 1.20
C PHE A 48 -30.96 16.50 1.55
N GLY A 49 -31.60 15.55 0.87
CA GLY A 49 -33.02 15.22 1.04
C GLY A 49 -33.33 14.50 2.34
N ASN A 50 -32.37 13.73 2.86
CA ASN A 50 -32.51 12.97 4.10
C ASN A 50 -31.95 13.67 5.35
N LEU A 51 -31.48 14.91 5.23
CA LEU A 51 -30.99 15.68 6.38
C LEU A 51 -32.13 16.06 7.33
N ALA A 52 -31.83 16.06 8.64
CA ALA A 52 -32.77 16.52 9.65
C ALA A 52 -33.23 17.97 9.38
N GLY A 53 -34.55 18.17 9.36
CA GLY A 53 -35.16 19.48 9.14
C GLY A 53 -35.41 19.85 7.68
N VAL A 54 -35.04 18.98 6.72
CA VAL A 54 -35.48 19.10 5.32
C VAL A 54 -36.84 18.42 5.16
N PRO A 55 -37.91 19.13 4.76
CA PRO A 55 -39.22 18.53 4.59
C PRO A 55 -39.24 17.47 3.48
N SER A 56 -40.05 16.43 3.65
CA SER A 56 -40.34 15.50 2.56
C SER A 56 -40.96 16.26 1.37
N GLY A 57 -40.39 16.07 0.18
CA GLY A 57 -40.79 16.79 -1.04
C GLY A 57 -40.18 18.19 -1.20
N ALA A 58 -39.14 18.51 -0.44
CA ALA A 58 -38.35 19.73 -0.66
C ALA A 58 -37.78 19.80 -2.09
N ASN A 59 -37.61 21.03 -2.58
CA ASN A 59 -37.06 21.30 -3.91
C ASN A 59 -35.62 21.79 -3.82
N PHE A 60 -34.74 21.23 -4.64
CA PHE A 60 -33.33 21.57 -4.68
C PHE A 60 -32.98 22.30 -5.98
N SER A 61 -32.27 23.42 -5.87
CA SER A 61 -31.86 24.21 -7.05
C SER A 61 -30.64 25.06 -6.73
N GLY A 62 -30.14 25.83 -7.71
CA GLY A 62 -29.06 26.80 -7.48
C GLY A 62 -27.76 26.17 -6.98
N LEU A 63 -27.48 24.91 -7.32
CA LEU A 63 -26.26 24.21 -6.95
C LEU A 63 -25.03 24.97 -7.49
N SER A 64 -24.14 25.36 -6.58
CA SER A 64 -22.86 25.98 -6.86
C SER A 64 -21.74 25.10 -6.33
N LEU A 65 -20.83 24.74 -7.22
CA LEU A 65 -19.70 23.85 -6.96
C LEU A 65 -18.36 24.59 -7.09
N SER A 66 -18.33 25.90 -6.83
CA SER A 66 -17.12 26.71 -7.00
C SER A 66 -15.91 26.23 -6.20
N GLY A 67 -16.13 25.57 -5.05
CA GLY A 67 -15.07 24.97 -4.23
C GLY A 67 -14.71 23.53 -4.60
N PHE A 68 -15.25 22.98 -5.70
CA PHE A 68 -15.00 21.62 -6.18
C PHE A 68 -14.13 21.58 -7.45
N SER A 69 -13.44 22.68 -7.78
CA SER A 69 -12.53 22.73 -8.92
C SER A 69 -11.44 21.65 -8.80
N GLY A 70 -11.25 20.86 -9.85
CA GLY A 70 -10.30 19.74 -9.84
C GLY A 70 -10.85 18.42 -9.27
N HIS A 71 -12.12 18.41 -8.84
CA HIS A 71 -12.87 17.23 -8.41
C HIS A 71 -14.00 16.94 -9.39
N THR A 72 -14.49 15.70 -9.41
CA THR A 72 -15.67 15.36 -10.20
C THR A 72 -16.89 15.31 -9.27
N VAL A 73 -17.99 15.91 -9.70
CA VAL A 73 -19.27 15.88 -8.98
C VAL A 73 -20.35 15.46 -9.95
N ARG A 74 -21.22 14.54 -9.53
CA ARG A 74 -22.35 14.08 -10.33
C ARG A 74 -23.62 14.06 -9.50
N THR A 75 -24.65 14.68 -10.01
CA THR A 75 -25.99 14.66 -9.42
C THR A 75 -26.70 13.35 -9.71
N SER A 76 -27.74 13.03 -8.92
CA SER A 76 -28.64 11.89 -9.16
C SER A 76 -29.28 11.91 -10.54
N SER A 77 -29.55 13.10 -11.09
CA SER A 77 -30.03 13.29 -12.45
C SER A 77 -29.01 12.81 -13.49
N GLU A 78 -27.73 13.17 -13.34
CA GLU A 78 -26.67 12.79 -14.28
C GLU A 78 -26.37 11.29 -14.25
N LEU A 79 -26.47 10.67 -13.06
CA LEU A 79 -26.25 9.24 -12.85
C LEU A 79 -27.53 8.39 -12.96
N GLN A 80 -28.66 8.97 -13.37
CA GLN A 80 -29.95 8.27 -13.49
C GLN A 80 -30.39 7.54 -12.22
N GLN A 81 -30.01 8.07 -11.05
CA GLN A 81 -30.41 7.54 -9.74
C GLN A 81 -31.66 8.24 -9.18
N GLY A 82 -32.19 9.22 -9.92
CA GLY A 82 -33.32 10.03 -9.50
C GLY A 82 -33.32 11.39 -10.19
N SER A 83 -33.75 12.40 -9.46
CA SER A 83 -33.80 13.78 -9.92
C SER A 83 -33.33 14.68 -8.80
N PHE A 84 -32.17 15.33 -9.00
CA PHE A 84 -31.57 16.20 -7.99
C PHE A 84 -32.54 17.26 -7.49
N ALA A 85 -33.37 17.80 -8.40
CA ALA A 85 -34.36 18.81 -8.05
C ALA A 85 -35.38 18.35 -7.01
N SER A 86 -35.60 17.04 -6.86
CA SER A 86 -36.58 16.44 -5.95
C SER A 86 -35.96 15.58 -4.84
N ASP A 87 -34.78 15.01 -5.05
CA ASP A 87 -34.11 14.15 -4.07
C ASP A 87 -32.91 14.81 -3.39
N GLY A 88 -32.33 15.85 -3.99
CA GLY A 88 -31.17 16.55 -3.43
C GLY A 88 -29.93 15.65 -3.31
N ARG A 89 -29.77 14.61 -4.15
CA ARG A 89 -28.64 13.68 -4.06
C ARG A 89 -27.56 13.99 -5.09
N LEU A 90 -26.31 14.01 -4.65
CA LEU A 90 -25.15 14.06 -5.52
C LEU A 90 -23.99 13.24 -4.94
N TRP A 91 -23.02 12.92 -5.79
CA TRP A 91 -21.80 12.21 -5.42
C TRP A 91 -20.60 13.06 -5.77
N VAL A 92 -19.66 13.15 -4.84
CA VAL A 92 -18.36 13.77 -5.01
C VAL A 92 -17.32 12.67 -5.18
N PHE A 93 -16.54 12.78 -6.24
CA PHE A 93 -15.40 11.94 -6.53
C PHE A 93 -14.16 12.83 -6.38
N PRO A 94 -13.48 12.78 -5.22
CA PRO A 94 -12.29 13.59 -4.96
C PRO A 94 -11.20 13.37 -6.01
N ASN A 95 -10.22 14.27 -6.11
CA ASN A 95 -9.16 14.08 -7.10
C ASN A 95 -8.35 12.84 -6.68
N PRO A 96 -8.17 11.82 -7.55
CA PRO A 96 -7.47 10.59 -7.17
C PRO A 96 -5.94 10.73 -7.18
N THR A 97 -5.42 11.85 -7.68
CA THR A 97 -3.97 12.11 -7.78
C THR A 97 -3.38 12.37 -6.40
N ARG A 98 -2.14 11.90 -6.18
CA ARG A 98 -1.34 12.22 -4.99
C ARG A 98 -0.81 13.66 -5.08
N ASP A 99 -0.56 14.28 -3.92
CA ASP A 99 0.12 15.57 -3.81
C ASP A 99 -0.53 16.67 -4.69
N THR A 100 -1.75 17.08 -4.31
CA THR A 100 -2.49 18.14 -5.00
C THR A 100 -2.60 19.45 -4.20
N PRO A 101 -1.50 20.04 -3.69
CA PRO A 101 -1.55 21.18 -2.77
C PRO A 101 -2.20 22.42 -3.39
N THR A 102 -2.16 22.54 -4.73
CA THR A 102 -2.86 23.61 -5.47
C THR A 102 -4.39 23.53 -5.36
N LEU A 103 -4.93 22.36 -5.02
CA LEU A 103 -6.35 22.14 -4.75
C LEU A 103 -6.69 22.29 -3.25
N GLY A 104 -5.70 22.57 -2.40
CA GLY A 104 -5.88 22.64 -0.94
C GLY A 104 -5.68 21.32 -0.21
N ASP A 105 -4.99 20.37 -0.85
CA ASP A 105 -4.66 19.06 -0.28
C ASP A 105 -3.79 19.19 0.98
N THR A 106 -4.21 18.53 2.06
CA THR A 106 -3.57 18.63 3.38
C THR A 106 -2.61 17.49 3.71
N ASP A 107 -2.62 16.39 2.94
CA ASP A 107 -1.76 15.23 3.19
C ASP A 107 -1.14 14.70 1.87
N PRO A 108 0.01 15.26 1.43
CA PRO A 108 0.61 14.87 0.16
C PRO A 108 1.15 13.42 0.14
N ALA A 109 1.27 12.76 1.30
CA ALA A 109 1.75 11.38 1.38
C ALA A 109 0.62 10.37 1.11
N ALA A 110 -0.62 10.73 1.44
CA ALA A 110 -1.79 9.92 1.16
C ALA A 110 -2.16 9.92 -0.34
N ARG A 111 -2.96 8.94 -0.73
CA ARG A 111 -3.45 8.79 -2.11
C ARG A 111 -4.78 9.53 -2.27
N GLY A 112 -4.89 10.28 -3.36
CA GLY A 112 -6.01 11.19 -3.62
C GLY A 112 -5.96 12.45 -2.76
N PHE A 113 -6.92 13.36 -2.97
CA PHE A 113 -7.05 14.62 -2.24
C PHE A 113 -7.55 14.42 -0.80
N GLN A 114 -6.97 15.14 0.16
CA GLN A 114 -7.50 15.30 1.52
C GLN A 114 -7.77 16.77 1.84
N GLY A 115 -8.94 17.08 2.38
CA GLY A 115 -9.30 18.45 2.73
C GLY A 115 -10.79 18.71 2.69
N THR A 116 -11.19 19.97 2.78
CA THR A 116 -12.60 20.36 2.82
C THR A 116 -13.02 21.08 1.55
N LEU A 117 -14.01 20.53 0.87
CA LEU A 117 -14.65 21.10 -0.32
C LEU A 117 -15.90 21.86 0.09
N ASN A 118 -16.17 23.01 -0.54
CA ASN A 118 -17.25 23.90 -0.13
C ASN A 118 -18.18 24.24 -1.31
N GLY A 119 -19.47 24.22 -1.05
CA GLY A 119 -20.51 24.53 -2.03
C GLY A 119 -21.72 25.22 -1.44
N SER A 120 -22.70 25.49 -2.29
CA SER A 120 -23.99 26.01 -1.86
C SER A 120 -25.12 25.53 -2.75
N LEU A 121 -26.33 25.49 -2.23
CA LEU A 121 -27.56 25.23 -2.98
C LEU A 121 -28.74 26.00 -2.38
N LEU A 122 -29.88 25.95 -3.04
CA LEU A 122 -31.16 26.38 -2.51
C LEU A 122 -32.01 25.17 -2.14
N ILE A 123 -32.57 25.18 -0.93
CA ILE A 123 -33.58 24.21 -0.48
C ILE A 123 -34.88 25.00 -0.29
N ASP A 124 -35.91 24.68 -1.09
CA ASP A 124 -37.17 25.45 -1.18
C ASP A 124 -36.95 26.96 -1.36
N GLY A 125 -35.96 27.30 -2.19
CA GLY A 125 -35.57 28.68 -2.49
C GLY A 125 -34.74 29.36 -1.40
N GLN A 126 -34.48 28.71 -0.26
CA GLN A 126 -33.63 29.25 0.80
C GLN A 126 -32.16 28.85 0.59
N PRO A 127 -31.21 29.80 0.63
CA PRO A 127 -29.80 29.49 0.44
C PRO A 127 -29.23 28.69 1.61
N LYS A 128 -28.47 27.66 1.27
CA LYS A 128 -27.71 26.79 2.18
C LYS A 128 -26.29 26.64 1.68
N LYS A 129 -25.33 26.71 2.60
CA LYS A 129 -23.94 26.32 2.35
C LYS A 129 -23.71 24.88 2.81
N PHE A 130 -22.81 24.18 2.14
CA PHE A 130 -22.40 22.85 2.59
C PHE A 130 -20.90 22.65 2.43
N SER A 131 -20.36 21.72 3.22
CA SER A 131 -18.98 21.29 3.15
C SER A 131 -18.87 19.77 3.03
N ALA A 132 -17.83 19.26 2.36
CA ALA A 132 -17.47 17.85 2.32
C ALA A 132 -16.00 17.69 2.73
N THR A 133 -15.77 17.05 3.87
CA THR A 133 -14.43 16.76 4.37
C THR A 133 -13.98 15.39 3.88
N VAL A 134 -12.88 15.38 3.12
CA VAL A 134 -12.30 14.20 2.49
C VAL A 134 -11.11 13.72 3.33
N ARG A 135 -11.21 12.48 3.80
CA ARG A 135 -10.18 11.75 4.55
C ARG A 135 -9.40 10.79 3.64
N PRO A 136 -8.19 10.35 4.02
CA PRO A 136 -7.45 9.34 3.26
C PRO A 136 -8.20 8.00 3.12
N GLY A 137 -7.84 7.27 2.06
CA GLY A 137 -8.19 5.86 1.89
C GLY A 137 -9.50 5.63 1.16
N TYR A 138 -10.07 4.46 1.38
CA TYR A 138 -11.33 4.04 0.76
C TYR A 138 -12.02 2.99 1.63
N THR A 139 -13.33 2.84 1.43
CA THR A 139 -14.15 1.84 2.11
C THR A 139 -14.34 0.64 1.19
N GLY A 140 -14.18 -0.55 1.74
CA GLY A 140 -14.37 -1.80 1.02
C GLY A 140 -15.69 -2.52 1.31
N ALA A 141 -16.40 -2.14 2.36
CA ALA A 141 -17.74 -2.64 2.65
C ALA A 141 -18.64 -1.52 3.23
N GLY A 142 -19.86 -1.38 2.69
CA GLY A 142 -20.82 -0.37 3.10
C GLY A 142 -21.03 0.72 2.05
N THR A 143 -21.41 1.92 2.49
CA THR A 143 -21.84 3.03 1.62
C THR A 143 -20.74 3.54 0.69
N GLY A 144 -19.47 3.45 1.09
CA GLY A 144 -18.32 3.84 0.26
C GLY A 144 -17.76 2.72 -0.63
N SER A 145 -18.33 1.52 -0.58
CA SER A 145 -17.87 0.39 -1.41
C SER A 145 -18.36 0.53 -2.85
N VAL A 146 -17.55 0.04 -3.78
CA VAL A 146 -17.90 0.01 -5.20
C VAL A 146 -19.00 -1.02 -5.44
N GLY A 147 -20.12 -0.57 -6.01
CA GLY A 147 -21.23 -1.42 -6.41
C GLY A 147 -20.97 -2.17 -7.72
N GLN A 148 -21.81 -3.18 -7.96
CA GLN A 148 -21.82 -3.90 -9.23
C GLN A 148 -23.18 -4.50 -9.57
N SER A 149 -23.47 -4.57 -10.85
CA SER A 149 -24.60 -5.28 -11.44
C SER A 149 -24.24 -5.94 -12.78
N LEU A 150 -22.98 -6.39 -12.90
CA LEU A 150 -22.36 -6.92 -14.13
C LEU A 150 -22.06 -5.84 -15.19
N GLU A 151 -21.54 -4.69 -14.77
CA GLU A 151 -21.27 -3.60 -15.70
C GLU A 151 -20.27 -4.01 -16.79
N SER A 152 -20.57 -3.66 -18.03
CA SER A 152 -19.75 -4.07 -19.18
C SER A 152 -19.86 -3.12 -20.38
N LEU A 153 -18.92 -3.23 -21.32
CA LEU A 153 -18.88 -2.40 -22.51
C LEU A 153 -20.14 -2.53 -23.36
N ASN A 154 -20.71 -1.38 -23.75
CA ASN A 154 -21.91 -1.27 -24.60
C ASN A 154 -23.21 -1.86 -24.00
N ASP A 155 -23.28 -2.09 -22.69
CA ASP A 155 -24.52 -2.50 -22.04
C ASP A 155 -25.36 -1.27 -21.64
N PRO A 156 -26.56 -1.06 -22.22
CA PRO A 156 -27.45 0.03 -21.84
C PRO A 156 -28.09 -0.16 -20.45
N ALA A 157 -28.01 -1.35 -19.87
CA ALA A 157 -28.53 -1.66 -18.53
C ALA A 157 -27.54 -1.35 -17.41
N ASN A 158 -26.31 -0.94 -17.74
CA ASN A 158 -25.30 -0.55 -16.77
C ASN A 158 -25.85 0.47 -15.75
N ASN A 159 -25.67 0.18 -14.46
CA ASN A 159 -25.97 1.15 -13.43
C ASN A 159 -24.91 2.26 -13.43
N ARG A 160 -25.30 3.47 -13.85
CA ARG A 160 -24.35 4.59 -14.03
C ARG A 160 -23.65 5.02 -12.75
N LEU A 161 -24.28 4.87 -11.57
CA LEU A 161 -23.60 5.14 -10.31
C LEU A 161 -22.47 4.12 -10.08
N PHE A 162 -22.75 2.84 -10.27
CA PHE A 162 -21.74 1.78 -10.12
C PHE A 162 -20.60 1.97 -11.12
N VAL A 163 -20.89 2.33 -12.36
CA VAL A 163 -19.84 2.66 -13.34
C VAL A 163 -18.99 3.84 -12.87
N ALA A 164 -19.59 4.90 -12.31
CA ALA A 164 -18.84 6.06 -11.81
C ALA A 164 -17.96 5.71 -10.61
N GLU A 165 -18.46 4.88 -9.68
CA GLU A 165 -17.68 4.33 -8.56
C GLU A 165 -16.49 3.50 -9.06
N GLN A 166 -16.71 2.64 -10.06
CA GLN A 166 -15.68 1.81 -10.68
C GLN A 166 -14.62 2.66 -11.38
N GLN A 167 -15.02 3.63 -12.20
CA GLN A 167 -14.12 4.57 -12.87
C GLN A 167 -13.25 5.33 -11.86
N HIS A 168 -13.86 5.83 -10.78
CA HIS A 168 -13.15 6.54 -9.73
C HIS A 168 -12.17 5.63 -8.98
N ARG A 169 -12.60 4.42 -8.59
CA ARG A 169 -11.72 3.47 -7.87
C ARG A 169 -10.55 3.01 -8.72
N LEU A 170 -10.75 2.79 -10.02
CA LEU A 170 -9.66 2.47 -10.97
C LEU A 170 -8.66 3.63 -11.08
N ASN A 171 -9.14 4.86 -11.25
CA ASN A 171 -8.27 6.05 -11.23
C ASN A 171 -7.52 6.17 -9.90
N TYR A 172 -8.21 5.94 -8.78
CA TYR A 172 -7.63 5.97 -7.44
C TYR A 172 -6.48 4.97 -7.35
N PHE A 173 -6.66 3.74 -7.84
CA PHE A 173 -5.60 2.73 -7.88
C PHE A 173 -4.56 2.94 -8.98
N GLY A 174 -4.74 3.89 -9.91
CA GLY A 174 -3.79 4.21 -10.97
C GLY A 174 -3.95 3.40 -12.25
N PHE A 175 -5.04 2.64 -12.40
CA PHE A 175 -5.34 1.90 -13.62
C PHE A 175 -5.89 2.85 -14.68
N VAL A 176 -5.30 2.80 -15.87
CA VAL A 176 -5.55 3.72 -16.99
C VAL A 176 -5.92 2.92 -18.26
N PRO A 177 -6.62 3.54 -19.23
CA PRO A 177 -6.84 2.93 -20.54
C PRO A 177 -5.53 2.83 -21.35
N GLN A 178 -5.59 2.14 -22.49
CA GLN A 178 -4.46 2.04 -23.40
C GLN A 178 -4.04 3.43 -23.90
N GLY A 179 -2.73 3.69 -23.92
CA GLY A 179 -2.18 5.02 -24.21
C GLY A 179 -2.18 5.97 -23.00
N GLY A 180 -2.75 5.55 -21.86
CA GLY A 180 -2.70 6.27 -20.60
C GLY A 180 -3.81 7.32 -20.41
N GLY A 181 -3.64 8.16 -19.39
CA GLY A 181 -4.59 9.21 -19.00
C GLY A 181 -5.62 8.71 -17.99
N SER A 182 -6.28 9.64 -17.30
CA SER A 182 -7.31 9.29 -16.31
C SER A 182 -8.64 8.96 -16.99
N LEU A 183 -9.38 8.02 -16.41
CA LEU A 183 -10.77 7.77 -16.77
C LEU A 183 -11.62 9.01 -16.44
N VAL A 184 -12.56 9.33 -17.33
CA VAL A 184 -13.60 10.31 -17.03
C VAL A 184 -14.63 9.64 -16.12
N VAL A 185 -14.93 10.26 -14.98
CA VAL A 185 -15.97 9.76 -14.06
C VAL A 185 -17.32 10.33 -14.49
N ASP A 186 -18.01 9.62 -15.39
CA ASP A 186 -19.28 10.04 -16.01
C ASP A 186 -20.40 8.99 -15.91
N GLY A 187 -20.09 7.82 -15.35
CA GLY A 187 -21.02 6.72 -15.23
C GLY A 187 -21.38 6.08 -16.57
N VAL A 188 -20.53 6.22 -17.60
CA VAL A 188 -20.68 5.57 -18.91
C VAL A 188 -19.57 4.54 -19.11
N PHE A 189 -19.92 3.27 -19.23
CA PHE A 189 -18.95 2.19 -19.41
C PHE A 189 -18.50 2.14 -20.89
N GLY A 190 -17.58 3.05 -21.25
CA GLY A 190 -17.00 3.14 -22.58
C GLY A 190 -15.74 2.29 -22.74
N ALA A 191 -15.12 2.38 -23.93
CA ALA A 191 -13.90 1.63 -24.26
C ALA A 191 -12.76 1.89 -23.26
N ASN A 192 -12.54 3.14 -22.86
CA ASN A 192 -11.50 3.45 -21.89
C ASN A 192 -11.74 2.78 -20.52
N THR A 193 -13.00 2.71 -20.08
CA THR A 193 -13.36 2.01 -18.83
C THR A 193 -13.13 0.51 -18.98
N ASP A 194 -13.55 -0.10 -20.09
CA ASP A 194 -13.29 -1.52 -20.40
C ASP A 194 -11.78 -1.83 -20.40
N GLU A 195 -10.97 -1.01 -21.05
CA GLU A 195 -9.52 -1.19 -21.12
C GLU A 195 -8.87 -1.16 -19.73
N ALA A 196 -9.24 -0.21 -18.88
CA ALA A 196 -8.72 -0.13 -17.51
C ALA A 196 -9.20 -1.31 -16.65
N VAL A 197 -10.47 -1.70 -16.78
CA VAL A 197 -11.03 -2.88 -16.08
C VAL A 197 -10.29 -4.14 -16.48
N ARG A 198 -10.00 -4.34 -17.78
CA ARG A 198 -9.27 -5.53 -18.24
C ARG A 198 -7.84 -5.59 -17.70
N THR A 199 -7.14 -4.46 -17.62
CA THR A 199 -5.81 -4.42 -16.97
C THR A 199 -5.93 -4.76 -15.49
N PHE A 200 -6.91 -4.19 -14.77
CA PHE A 200 -7.15 -4.52 -13.37
C PHE A 200 -7.48 -6.00 -13.16
N GLN A 201 -8.37 -6.57 -13.99
CA GLN A 201 -8.76 -7.98 -13.91
C GLN A 201 -7.61 -8.94 -14.17
N ALA A 202 -6.83 -8.68 -15.22
CA ALA A 202 -5.76 -9.55 -15.62
C ALA A 202 -4.66 -9.64 -14.52
N ALA A 203 -4.51 -8.61 -13.68
CA ALA A 203 -3.59 -8.62 -12.55
C ALA A 203 -3.92 -9.68 -11.48
N PHE A 204 -5.20 -10.02 -11.28
CA PHE A 204 -5.62 -10.99 -10.25
C PHE A 204 -6.20 -12.31 -10.80
N VAL A 205 -6.47 -12.39 -12.10
CA VAL A 205 -6.65 -13.69 -12.76
C VAL A 205 -5.30 -14.43 -12.81
N ALA A 206 -4.19 -13.67 -12.90
CA ALA A 206 -2.83 -14.04 -12.53
C ALA A 206 -2.40 -15.47 -12.89
N GLY A 207 -2.66 -15.84 -14.15
CA GLY A 207 -2.12 -17.04 -14.78
C GLY A 207 -0.86 -16.75 -15.59
N ILE A 208 -0.23 -17.81 -16.07
CA ILE A 208 0.89 -17.78 -17.01
C ILE A 208 0.51 -17.00 -18.28
N ASN A 209 1.31 -15.98 -18.66
CA ASN A 209 1.12 -15.15 -19.85
C ASN A 209 -0.27 -14.47 -19.92
N THR A 210 -0.83 -14.06 -18.78
CA THR A 210 -2.14 -13.39 -18.74
C THR A 210 -2.02 -12.01 -19.36
N THR A 211 -2.99 -11.66 -20.21
CA THR A 211 -3.11 -10.31 -20.79
C THR A 211 -4.54 -9.82 -20.65
N GLN A 212 -4.82 -8.58 -21.04
CA GLN A 212 -6.16 -8.01 -21.10
C GLN A 212 -7.13 -8.81 -22.00
N ALA A 213 -6.61 -9.59 -22.95
CA ALA A 213 -7.41 -10.47 -23.80
C ALA A 213 -7.85 -11.77 -23.08
N SER A 214 -7.24 -12.09 -21.94
CA SER A 214 -7.53 -13.29 -21.15
C SER A 214 -8.71 -13.11 -20.19
N VAL A 215 -9.31 -11.92 -20.13
CA VAL A 215 -10.37 -11.55 -19.18
C VAL A 215 -11.60 -11.00 -19.92
N ASP A 216 -12.73 -10.90 -19.24
CA ASP A 216 -14.02 -10.58 -19.86
C ASP A 216 -14.32 -9.08 -19.95
N GLY A 217 -13.68 -8.24 -19.13
CA GLY A 217 -14.01 -6.81 -19.02
C GLY A 217 -15.29 -6.53 -18.24
N ILE A 218 -15.87 -7.53 -17.56
CA ILE A 218 -17.14 -7.42 -16.84
C ILE A 218 -16.87 -7.17 -15.35
N VAL A 219 -17.48 -6.13 -14.80
CA VAL A 219 -17.44 -5.86 -13.36
C VAL A 219 -18.51 -6.68 -12.66
N GLY A 220 -18.21 -7.96 -12.43
CA GLY A 220 -19.01 -8.85 -11.59
C GLY A 220 -18.55 -8.90 -10.13
N PRO A 221 -19.13 -9.80 -9.30
CA PRO A 221 -18.81 -9.88 -7.87
C PRO A 221 -17.33 -10.08 -7.55
N ASN A 222 -16.58 -10.79 -8.41
CA ASN A 222 -15.15 -10.98 -8.20
C ASN A 222 -14.34 -9.70 -8.47
N THR A 223 -14.63 -9.00 -9.56
CA THR A 223 -13.98 -7.73 -9.93
C THR A 223 -14.27 -6.66 -8.88
N ALA A 224 -15.55 -6.49 -8.51
CA ALA A 224 -15.95 -5.55 -7.45
C ALA A 224 -15.37 -5.94 -6.10
N GLY A 225 -15.29 -7.24 -5.79
CA GLY A 225 -14.63 -7.73 -4.59
C GLY A 225 -13.17 -7.31 -4.51
N TRP A 226 -12.44 -7.32 -5.63
CA TRP A 226 -11.07 -6.79 -5.70
C TRP A 226 -10.99 -5.27 -5.68
N LEU A 227 -11.91 -4.55 -6.35
CA LEU A 227 -11.98 -3.09 -6.25
C LEU A 227 -12.18 -2.61 -4.81
N ASN A 228 -12.81 -3.45 -3.99
CA ASN A 228 -13.11 -3.22 -2.59
C ASN A 228 -12.14 -3.89 -1.61
N ALA A 229 -11.19 -4.71 -2.06
CA ALA A 229 -10.29 -5.45 -1.19
C ALA A 229 -9.33 -4.51 -0.46
N ALA A 230 -8.98 -4.79 0.80
CA ALA A 230 -8.02 -3.97 1.56
C ALA A 230 -6.62 -3.98 0.91
N ASN A 231 -6.25 -5.11 0.31
CA ASN A 231 -5.01 -5.33 -0.40
C ASN A 231 -5.17 -5.25 -1.93
N ALA A 232 -6.14 -4.48 -2.43
CA ALA A 232 -6.28 -4.25 -3.87
C ALA A 232 -4.97 -3.72 -4.47
N PRO A 233 -4.55 -4.19 -5.66
CA PRO A 233 -3.31 -3.72 -6.25
C PRO A 233 -3.46 -2.26 -6.65
N THR A 234 -2.40 -1.47 -6.47
CA THR A 234 -2.26 -0.20 -7.18
C THR A 234 -1.36 -0.41 -8.39
N TRP A 235 -1.50 0.46 -9.39
CA TRP A 235 -0.63 0.54 -10.55
C TRP A 235 0.31 1.73 -10.38
N GLU A 236 1.61 1.44 -10.27
CA GLU A 236 2.60 2.43 -9.87
C GLU A 236 3.88 2.32 -10.72
N GLU A 237 4.71 3.38 -10.64
CA GLU A 237 6.08 3.36 -11.12
C GLU A 237 6.97 2.71 -10.07
N LEU A 238 7.78 1.73 -10.44
CA LEU A 238 8.84 1.23 -9.57
C LEU A 238 9.92 2.31 -9.47
N ILE A 239 10.14 2.79 -8.25
CA ILE A 239 11.18 3.76 -7.93
C ILE A 239 12.36 3.03 -7.32
N ASP A 240 13.52 3.19 -7.95
CA ASP A 240 14.83 2.85 -7.38
C ASP A 240 15.09 3.79 -6.18
N PRO A 241 15.28 3.27 -4.96
CA PRO A 241 15.47 4.10 -3.77
C PRO A 241 16.85 4.79 -3.72
N ASP A 242 17.84 4.28 -4.45
CA ASP A 242 19.22 4.78 -4.49
C ASP A 242 19.81 4.76 -5.91
N PRO A 243 19.20 5.48 -6.87
CA PRO A 243 19.59 5.38 -8.27
C PRO A 243 21.02 5.89 -8.49
N GLN A 244 21.75 5.21 -9.39
CA GLN A 244 23.02 5.72 -9.89
C GLN A 244 22.84 7.10 -10.54
N VAL A 245 23.90 7.92 -10.48
CA VAL A 245 23.87 9.27 -11.06
C VAL A 245 23.61 9.19 -12.57
N PRO A 246 22.63 9.94 -13.10
CA PRO A 246 22.38 9.99 -14.54
C PRO A 246 23.64 10.35 -15.34
N GLY A 247 23.94 9.58 -16.38
CA GLY A 247 25.15 9.70 -17.19
C GLY A 247 26.28 8.74 -16.77
N THR A 248 26.20 8.09 -15.61
CA THR A 248 27.26 7.22 -15.09
C THR A 248 26.84 5.76 -14.90
N PHE A 249 25.64 5.38 -15.32
CA PHE A 249 25.12 4.03 -15.09
C PHE A 249 26.07 2.94 -15.60
N SER A 250 26.31 1.93 -14.77
CA SER A 250 26.93 0.68 -15.19
C SER A 250 26.36 -0.50 -14.42
N VAL A 251 26.24 -1.65 -15.06
CA VAL A 251 25.77 -2.90 -14.42
C VAL A 251 26.69 -3.31 -13.27
N ALA A 252 28.01 -3.14 -13.44
CA ALA A 252 28.99 -3.45 -12.41
C ALA A 252 28.98 -2.46 -11.22
N GLY A 253 28.35 -1.30 -11.40
CA GLY A 253 28.23 -0.24 -10.39
C GLY A 253 26.89 -0.20 -9.69
N ALA A 254 26.04 -1.23 -9.85
CA ALA A 254 24.74 -1.30 -9.17
C ALA A 254 24.91 -1.33 -7.63
N ILE A 255 24.03 -0.64 -6.92
CA ILE A 255 24.11 -0.41 -5.47
C ILE A 255 22.82 -0.82 -4.75
N GLY A 256 22.76 -0.66 -3.44
CA GLY A 256 21.57 -1.05 -2.67
C GLY A 256 21.14 -2.51 -2.85
N ASP A 257 19.84 -2.73 -2.70
CA ASP A 257 19.19 -4.03 -2.90
C ASP A 257 18.93 -4.28 -4.39
N PHE A 258 18.50 -3.25 -5.12
CA PHE A 258 18.28 -3.30 -6.56
C PHE A 258 18.49 -1.96 -7.26
N ASP A 259 18.82 -2.05 -8.55
CA ASP A 259 18.78 -0.93 -9.50
C ASP A 259 17.76 -1.24 -10.62
N ILE A 260 17.41 -0.22 -11.40
CA ILE A 260 16.62 -0.35 -12.64
C ILE A 260 17.52 -0.15 -13.87
N LEU A 261 17.54 -1.11 -14.80
CA LEU A 261 18.30 -0.99 -16.04
C LEU A 261 17.73 0.14 -16.89
N PRO A 262 18.44 1.27 -17.10
CA PRO A 262 17.89 2.43 -17.79
C PRO A 262 17.69 2.12 -19.26
N GLY A 263 16.72 2.80 -19.89
CA GLY A 263 16.49 2.74 -21.33
C GLY A 263 17.72 3.14 -22.15
N ARG A 264 17.67 2.85 -23.46
CA ARG A 264 18.75 3.23 -24.37
C ARG A 264 18.63 4.69 -24.75
N ASP A 265 19.73 5.43 -24.64
CA ASP A 265 19.79 6.84 -24.93
C ASP A 265 19.60 7.11 -26.43
N PRO A 266 18.71 8.05 -26.80
CA PRO A 266 18.51 8.43 -28.19
C PRO A 266 19.84 8.85 -28.86
N GLY A 267 20.11 8.29 -30.03
CA GLY A 267 21.27 8.63 -30.86
C GLY A 267 22.57 7.89 -30.52
N THR A 268 22.80 7.50 -29.26
CA THR A 268 24.01 6.74 -28.87
C THR A 268 23.74 5.25 -28.63
N ASN A 269 22.48 4.89 -28.34
CA ASN A 269 22.06 3.54 -27.98
C ASN A 269 22.73 2.98 -26.70
N ALA A 270 23.46 3.84 -25.98
CA ALA A 270 24.10 3.56 -24.71
C ALA A 270 23.06 3.53 -23.59
N ARG A 271 23.39 2.91 -22.45
CA ARG A 271 22.56 2.90 -21.25
C ARG A 271 23.26 3.72 -20.17
N THR A 272 23.19 5.05 -20.26
CA THR A 272 23.93 5.92 -19.33
C THR A 272 23.15 6.28 -18.07
N GLY A 273 21.86 5.96 -18.00
CA GLY A 273 20.97 6.42 -16.92
C GLY A 273 20.21 7.70 -17.24
N ASN A 274 20.50 8.36 -18.37
CA ASN A 274 19.77 9.57 -18.80
C ASN A 274 18.37 9.26 -19.34
N THR A 275 18.16 8.05 -19.86
CA THR A 275 16.86 7.60 -20.37
C THR A 275 16.24 6.61 -19.39
N PRO A 276 15.10 6.94 -18.76
CA PRO A 276 14.41 6.00 -17.88
C PRO A 276 13.97 4.73 -18.61
N GLN A 277 13.88 3.61 -17.89
CA GLN A 277 13.36 2.36 -18.42
C GLN A 277 11.85 2.46 -18.67
N PRO A 278 11.33 2.43 -19.91
CA PRO A 278 9.88 2.53 -20.15
C PRO A 278 9.06 1.43 -19.46
N GLU A 279 9.61 0.23 -19.34
CA GLU A 279 8.94 -0.93 -18.75
C GLU A 279 9.28 -1.07 -17.25
N ARG A 280 8.92 -0.06 -16.44
CA ARG A 280 9.17 -0.04 -14.98
C ARG A 280 7.90 0.13 -14.15
N PHE A 281 6.74 -0.05 -14.77
CA PHE A 281 5.44 0.06 -14.13
C PHE A 281 4.90 -1.34 -13.85
N GLY A 282 4.06 -1.44 -12.83
CA GLY A 282 3.37 -2.68 -12.54
C GLY A 282 2.50 -2.57 -11.31
N THR A 283 2.01 -3.72 -10.84
CA THR A 283 1.20 -3.75 -9.63
C THR A 283 2.07 -3.52 -8.38
N SER A 284 1.50 -2.92 -7.34
CA SER A 284 2.13 -2.83 -6.02
C SER A 284 2.55 -4.20 -5.50
N TRP A 285 1.80 -5.26 -5.80
CA TRP A 285 2.17 -6.63 -5.45
C TRP A 285 3.49 -7.09 -6.08
N ALA A 286 3.69 -6.81 -7.37
CA ALA A 286 4.92 -7.16 -8.06
C ALA A 286 6.09 -6.29 -7.58
N HIS A 287 5.84 -5.03 -7.23
CA HIS A 287 6.84 -4.14 -6.64
C HIS A 287 7.28 -4.60 -5.25
N GLU A 288 6.34 -4.99 -4.39
CA GLU A 288 6.64 -5.51 -3.06
C GLU A 288 7.41 -6.84 -3.15
N LEU A 289 7.03 -7.73 -4.07
CA LEU A 289 7.81 -8.93 -4.35
C LEU A 289 9.23 -8.57 -4.82
N TRP A 290 9.37 -7.59 -5.72
CA TRP A 290 10.66 -7.16 -6.23
C TRP A 290 11.56 -6.61 -5.12
N ARG A 291 11.04 -5.72 -4.27
CA ARG A 291 11.78 -5.12 -3.14
C ARG A 291 12.22 -6.19 -2.15
N ASN A 292 11.27 -7.01 -1.67
CA ASN A 292 11.55 -8.04 -0.67
C ASN A 292 12.48 -9.14 -1.21
N GLY A 293 12.24 -9.57 -2.46
CA GLY A 293 13.09 -10.54 -3.15
C GLY A 293 14.50 -10.02 -3.38
N SER A 294 14.65 -8.74 -3.77
CA SER A 294 15.95 -8.09 -3.96
C SER A 294 16.76 -8.03 -2.67
N ALA A 295 16.15 -7.59 -1.57
CA ALA A 295 16.80 -7.53 -0.26
C ALA A 295 17.24 -8.93 0.24
N ALA A 296 16.37 -9.94 0.06
CA ALA A 296 16.69 -11.32 0.41
C ALA A 296 17.82 -11.88 -0.46
N ALA A 297 17.77 -11.65 -1.79
CA ALA A 297 18.80 -12.09 -2.73
C ALA A 297 20.14 -11.39 -2.46
N LYS A 298 20.13 -10.09 -2.15
CA LYS A 298 21.30 -9.32 -1.75
C LYS A 298 21.94 -9.90 -0.51
N THR A 299 21.15 -10.28 0.48
CA THR A 299 21.64 -10.95 1.69
C THR A 299 22.26 -12.32 1.38
N ALA A 300 21.64 -13.10 0.48
CA ALA A 300 22.09 -14.44 0.14
C ALA A 300 23.36 -14.47 -0.74
N THR A 301 23.50 -13.50 -1.66
CA THR A 301 24.51 -13.54 -2.73
C THR A 301 25.50 -12.39 -2.69
N SER A 302 25.22 -11.33 -1.91
CA SER A 302 25.90 -10.02 -1.97
C SER A 302 25.76 -9.28 -3.31
N ILE A 303 24.95 -9.78 -4.24
CA ILE A 303 24.72 -9.18 -5.56
C ILE A 303 23.52 -8.23 -5.48
N THR A 304 23.67 -7.02 -6.01
CA THR A 304 22.55 -6.11 -6.26
C THR A 304 21.74 -6.62 -7.44
N GLN A 305 20.42 -6.67 -7.30
CA GLN A 305 19.55 -7.12 -8.39
C GLN A 305 19.33 -6.01 -9.40
N LEU A 306 19.13 -6.36 -10.66
CA LEU A 306 18.90 -5.37 -11.71
C LEU A 306 17.63 -5.74 -12.47
N MET A 307 16.63 -4.87 -12.41
CA MET A 307 15.38 -5.06 -13.14
C MET A 307 15.58 -4.65 -14.61
N ASN A 308 15.31 -5.56 -15.53
CA ASN A 308 15.36 -5.28 -16.96
C ASN A 308 14.03 -4.71 -17.48
N ALA A 309 12.91 -5.31 -17.09
CA ALA A 309 11.55 -4.92 -17.53
C ALA A 309 10.47 -5.43 -16.57
N MET A 310 9.33 -4.75 -16.56
CA MET A 310 8.05 -5.18 -15.95
C MET A 310 6.87 -4.91 -16.89
N SER A 311 6.40 -3.66 -16.97
CA SER A 311 5.33 -3.26 -17.88
C SER A 311 5.43 -1.77 -18.19
N THR A 312 4.84 -1.36 -19.32
CA THR A 312 4.69 0.08 -19.65
C THR A 312 3.68 0.77 -18.75
N PHE A 313 3.71 2.10 -18.73
CA PHE A 313 2.81 2.95 -17.94
C PHE A 313 1.31 2.59 -18.06
N ASP A 314 0.85 2.16 -19.23
CA ASP A 314 -0.56 1.82 -19.47
C ASP A 314 -0.88 0.33 -19.30
N GLY A 315 0.12 -0.54 -19.09
CA GLY A 315 -0.09 -1.97 -18.97
C GLY A 315 -0.27 -2.74 -20.29
N TYR A 316 -0.28 -2.05 -21.45
CA TYR A 316 -0.57 -2.64 -22.77
C TYR A 316 0.67 -2.82 -23.65
N GLY A 317 1.66 -1.95 -23.47
CA GLY A 317 2.91 -1.97 -24.23
C GLY A 317 3.94 -2.94 -23.64
N SER A 318 4.77 -3.49 -24.52
CA SER A 318 5.92 -4.32 -24.15
C SER A 318 6.99 -4.32 -25.25
N SER A 319 7.14 -3.19 -25.96
CA SER A 319 7.92 -3.14 -27.20
C SER A 319 9.44 -3.25 -26.99
N ALA A 320 9.94 -3.14 -25.75
CA ALA A 320 11.37 -3.17 -25.46
C ALA A 320 11.89 -4.55 -25.01
N ALA A 321 11.05 -5.39 -24.41
CA ALA A 321 11.38 -6.77 -23.99
C ALA A 321 10.65 -7.84 -24.84
N HIS A 322 9.43 -8.25 -24.45
CA HIS A 322 8.58 -9.18 -25.20
C HIS A 322 7.11 -9.13 -24.78
N SER A 323 6.22 -9.68 -25.63
CA SER A 323 4.75 -9.51 -25.59
C SER A 323 4.02 -9.89 -24.30
N THR A 324 4.69 -10.59 -23.39
CA THR A 324 4.12 -11.06 -22.12
C THR A 324 4.15 -10.03 -21.01
N HIS A 325 5.04 -9.03 -21.07
CA HIS A 325 5.19 -7.91 -20.12
C HIS A 325 4.04 -6.91 -20.18
N ARG A 326 2.84 -7.43 -19.99
CA ARG A 326 1.59 -6.70 -19.89
C ARG A 326 1.09 -6.86 -18.47
N VAL A 327 0.23 -5.96 -18.04
CA VAL A 327 -0.49 -6.12 -16.77
C VAL A 327 0.40 -6.15 -15.51
N GLY A 328 1.71 -5.88 -15.62
CA GLY A 328 2.57 -5.61 -14.47
C GLY A 328 2.75 -6.78 -13.50
N MET A 329 2.57 -8.00 -14.00
CA MET A 329 2.71 -9.26 -13.23
C MET A 329 3.85 -10.13 -13.78
N ASP A 330 4.74 -9.54 -14.56
CA ASP A 330 5.94 -10.18 -15.12
C ASP A 330 7.15 -9.30 -14.78
N ILE A 331 8.28 -9.92 -14.47
CA ILE A 331 9.52 -9.22 -14.15
C ILE A 331 10.70 -9.91 -14.82
N ASP A 332 11.46 -9.18 -15.62
CA ASP A 332 12.75 -9.64 -16.12
C ASP A 332 13.85 -9.21 -15.16
N MET A 333 14.53 -10.19 -14.60
CA MET A 333 15.65 -9.99 -13.68
C MET A 333 16.96 -10.31 -14.39
N HIS A 334 17.87 -9.35 -14.45
CA HIS A 334 19.17 -9.50 -15.10
C HIS A 334 19.99 -10.66 -14.52
N THR A 335 20.70 -11.41 -15.37
CA THR A 335 21.67 -12.42 -14.95
C THR A 335 23.08 -12.06 -15.43
N ASN A 336 24.10 -12.55 -14.72
CA ASN A 336 25.49 -12.31 -15.10
C ASN A 336 25.80 -12.93 -16.47
N SER A 337 26.52 -12.20 -17.33
CA SER A 337 26.99 -12.66 -18.65
C SER A 337 27.68 -14.03 -18.66
N SER A 338 28.36 -14.44 -17.59
CA SER A 338 28.98 -15.77 -17.51
C SER A 338 27.97 -16.92 -17.48
N THR A 339 26.70 -16.62 -17.20
CA THR A 339 25.59 -17.58 -17.16
C THR A 339 24.76 -17.61 -18.45
N HIS A 340 25.10 -16.77 -19.44
CA HIS A 340 24.38 -16.64 -20.72
C HIS A 340 24.73 -17.78 -21.68
N ASN A 341 24.64 -19.01 -21.17
CA ASN A 341 24.81 -20.27 -21.88
C ASN A 341 23.53 -21.13 -21.68
N PHE A 342 23.41 -22.26 -22.38
CA PHE A 342 22.21 -23.12 -22.31
C PHE A 342 22.29 -24.23 -21.24
N GLY A 343 23.33 -24.21 -20.41
CA GLY A 343 23.76 -25.31 -19.56
C GLY A 343 24.80 -26.18 -20.26
N ASP A 344 25.75 -26.70 -19.48
CA ASP A 344 26.76 -27.67 -19.92
C ASP A 344 26.75 -28.97 -19.08
N GLY A 345 25.80 -29.08 -18.14
CA GLY A 345 25.63 -30.21 -17.23
C GLY A 345 26.49 -30.10 -15.97
N SER A 346 27.16 -28.97 -15.75
CA SER A 346 27.93 -28.67 -14.56
C SER A 346 27.63 -27.27 -14.03
N THR A 347 26.86 -27.18 -12.96
CA THR A 347 26.52 -25.90 -12.32
C THR A 347 27.76 -25.14 -11.83
N SER A 348 28.07 -24.04 -12.50
CA SER A 348 29.14 -23.10 -12.15
C SER A 348 28.80 -22.27 -10.92
N ARG A 349 29.80 -21.58 -10.36
CA ARG A 349 29.58 -20.64 -9.23
C ARG A 349 28.59 -19.54 -9.58
N ALA A 350 28.67 -18.97 -10.79
CA ALA A 350 27.79 -17.90 -11.21
C ALA A 350 26.33 -18.40 -11.36
N GLU A 351 26.14 -19.64 -11.83
CA GLU A 351 24.81 -20.27 -11.88
C GLU A 351 24.27 -20.55 -10.48
N ILE A 352 25.11 -20.97 -9.52
CA ILE A 352 24.71 -21.10 -8.10
C ILE A 352 24.22 -19.75 -7.53
N GLU A 353 24.88 -18.65 -7.86
CA GLU A 353 24.47 -17.31 -7.44
C GLU A 353 23.10 -16.94 -8.03
N VAL A 354 22.85 -17.22 -9.32
CA VAL A 354 21.52 -17.01 -9.95
C VAL A 354 20.45 -17.92 -9.35
N ILE A 355 20.76 -19.19 -9.09
CA ILE A 355 19.85 -20.13 -8.41
C ILE A 355 19.49 -19.59 -7.01
N SER A 356 20.49 -19.10 -6.27
CA SER A 356 20.29 -18.56 -4.91
C SER A 356 19.43 -17.30 -4.93
N THR A 357 19.62 -16.41 -5.91
CA THR A 357 18.75 -15.26 -6.15
C THR A 357 17.32 -15.73 -6.42
N ALA A 358 17.09 -16.64 -7.36
CA ALA A 358 15.75 -17.12 -7.69
C ALA A 358 15.04 -17.75 -6.47
N VAL A 359 15.75 -18.54 -5.67
CA VAL A 359 15.24 -19.11 -4.42
C VAL A 359 14.85 -18.02 -3.42
N ALA A 360 15.65 -16.95 -3.29
CA ALA A 360 15.33 -15.84 -2.40
C ALA A 360 14.02 -15.13 -2.78
N TYR A 361 13.75 -14.94 -4.08
CA TYR A 361 12.47 -14.37 -4.54
C TYR A 361 11.29 -15.30 -4.29
N ILE A 362 11.45 -16.61 -4.52
CA ILE A 362 10.42 -17.61 -4.23
C ILE A 362 10.06 -17.56 -2.75
N ASP A 363 11.06 -17.56 -1.86
CA ASP A 363 10.86 -17.56 -0.42
C ASP A 363 10.30 -16.22 0.09
N ALA A 364 10.79 -15.10 -0.43
CA ALA A 364 10.28 -13.77 -0.09
C ALA A 364 8.79 -13.67 -0.43
N GLY A 365 8.39 -14.05 -1.65
CA GLY A 365 6.98 -14.05 -2.04
C GLY A 365 6.11 -15.04 -1.25
N ALA A 366 6.67 -16.19 -0.84
CA ALA A 366 5.94 -17.18 -0.05
C ALA A 366 5.76 -16.80 1.43
N SER A 367 6.67 -15.98 1.97
CA SER A 367 6.65 -15.53 3.37
C SER A 367 6.10 -14.12 3.57
N ALA A 368 5.91 -13.37 2.48
CA ALA A 368 5.34 -12.04 2.51
C ALA A 368 3.85 -12.04 2.90
N GLY A 369 3.39 -10.89 3.38
CA GLY A 369 1.99 -10.65 3.71
C GLY A 369 1.10 -10.57 2.48
N SER A 370 -0.17 -10.24 2.72
CA SER A 370 -1.21 -10.09 1.70
C SER A 370 -0.99 -8.96 0.70
N ASP A 371 -0.03 -8.07 0.94
CA ASP A 371 0.32 -6.96 0.05
C ASP A 371 1.39 -7.30 -0.99
N SER A 372 1.95 -8.52 -0.96
CA SER A 372 2.98 -8.95 -1.91
C SER A 372 2.47 -10.01 -2.87
N GLY A 373 2.93 -9.92 -4.12
CA GLY A 373 2.81 -11.01 -5.08
C GLY A 373 3.67 -12.20 -4.69
N ARG A 374 3.44 -13.34 -5.36
CA ARG A 374 4.25 -14.56 -5.21
C ARG A 374 4.77 -15.04 -6.54
N ILE A 375 5.94 -15.66 -6.58
CA ILE A 375 6.43 -16.33 -7.79
C ILE A 375 5.51 -17.52 -8.11
N ILE A 376 4.93 -17.53 -9.31
CA ILE A 376 4.13 -18.67 -9.80
C ILE A 376 4.87 -19.47 -10.87
N ARG A 377 5.80 -18.84 -11.60
CA ARG A 377 6.67 -19.50 -12.56
C ARG A 377 7.97 -18.72 -12.74
N ILE A 378 9.07 -19.43 -13.01
CA ILE A 378 10.32 -18.84 -13.51
C ILE A 378 10.66 -19.44 -14.87
N ILE A 379 11.11 -18.61 -15.80
CA ILE A 379 11.63 -19.01 -17.10
C ILE A 379 13.13 -18.72 -17.17
N THR A 380 13.88 -19.66 -17.71
CA THR A 380 15.31 -19.49 -18.01
C THR A 380 15.69 -20.28 -19.26
N SER A 381 16.71 -19.84 -19.98
CA SER A 381 17.31 -20.62 -21.07
C SER A 381 18.44 -21.56 -20.64
N ASN A 382 18.88 -21.49 -19.38
CA ASN A 382 20.02 -22.28 -18.88
C ASN A 382 19.54 -23.52 -18.11
N GLU A 383 19.87 -24.72 -18.60
CA GLU A 383 19.44 -25.99 -18.02
C GLU A 383 20.00 -26.23 -16.60
N ASP A 384 21.25 -25.82 -16.34
CA ASP A 384 21.87 -25.98 -15.01
C ASP A 384 21.17 -25.08 -13.96
N ILE A 385 20.77 -23.86 -14.34
CA ILE A 385 19.98 -22.97 -13.48
C ILE A 385 18.58 -23.55 -13.26
N TYR A 386 17.93 -24.03 -14.32
CA TYR A 386 16.62 -24.67 -14.24
C TYR A 386 16.63 -25.84 -13.24
N ASP A 387 17.58 -26.75 -13.38
CA ASP A 387 17.71 -27.93 -12.53
C ASP A 387 18.05 -27.56 -11.09
N GLY A 388 18.92 -26.57 -10.89
CA GLY A 388 19.26 -26.05 -9.57
C GLY A 388 18.07 -25.46 -8.82
N ILE A 389 17.26 -24.62 -9.49
CA ILE A 389 16.04 -24.05 -8.88
C ILE A 389 15.05 -25.18 -8.58
N ARG A 390 14.86 -26.12 -9.52
CA ARG A 390 13.94 -27.26 -9.34
C ARG A 390 14.32 -28.12 -8.14
N ALA A 391 15.61 -28.38 -7.96
CA ALA A 391 16.12 -29.14 -6.84
C ALA A 391 15.89 -28.41 -5.50
N ALA A 392 16.09 -27.08 -5.48
CA ALA A 392 15.89 -26.28 -4.27
C ALA A 392 14.41 -26.06 -3.93
N ARG A 393 13.54 -25.84 -4.92
CA ARG A 393 12.12 -25.48 -4.76
C ARG A 393 11.24 -26.29 -5.72
N PRO A 394 11.06 -27.59 -5.50
CA PRO A 394 10.34 -28.48 -6.42
C PRO A 394 8.85 -28.14 -6.62
N GLY A 395 8.26 -27.31 -5.75
CA GLY A 395 6.89 -26.83 -5.87
C GLY A 395 6.69 -25.60 -6.76
N THR A 396 7.78 -24.96 -7.22
CA THR A 396 7.70 -23.78 -8.11
C THR A 396 7.64 -24.24 -9.55
N ALA A 397 6.71 -23.71 -10.35
CA ALA A 397 6.67 -24.03 -11.77
C ALA A 397 7.88 -23.44 -12.48
N LEU A 398 8.48 -24.19 -13.40
CA LEU A 398 9.64 -23.75 -14.17
C LEU A 398 9.42 -24.05 -15.65
N TYR A 399 9.92 -23.16 -16.51
CA TYR A 399 9.96 -23.36 -17.94
C TYR A 399 11.38 -23.18 -18.46
N LEU A 400 11.90 -24.22 -19.11
CA LEU A 400 13.17 -24.14 -19.83
C LEU A 400 12.86 -23.60 -21.23
N ASP A 401 13.33 -22.39 -21.53
CA ASP A 401 13.17 -21.80 -22.86
C ASP A 401 14.38 -22.13 -23.75
N PRO A 402 14.25 -23.00 -24.76
CA PRO A 402 15.34 -23.33 -25.67
C PRO A 402 15.67 -22.19 -26.64
N SER A 403 14.89 -21.11 -26.67
CA SER A 403 15.18 -19.93 -27.46
C SER A 403 16.30 -19.09 -26.83
N SER A 404 16.88 -18.15 -27.59
CA SER A 404 17.88 -17.23 -27.06
C SER A 404 17.28 -16.04 -26.29
N VAL A 405 15.95 -15.97 -26.13
CA VAL A 405 15.25 -14.80 -25.56
C VAL A 405 15.59 -14.64 -24.07
N HIS A 406 15.54 -15.71 -23.28
CA HIS A 406 15.79 -15.68 -21.82
C HIS A 406 17.24 -16.06 -21.44
N THR A 407 18.20 -15.76 -22.31
CA THR A 407 19.63 -16.05 -22.07
C THR A 407 20.28 -15.09 -21.09
N HIS A 408 19.75 -13.87 -20.98
CA HIS A 408 20.37 -12.78 -20.23
C HIS A 408 19.55 -12.29 -19.03
N HIS A 409 18.47 -13.00 -18.73
CA HIS A 409 17.60 -12.72 -17.60
C HIS A 409 16.84 -13.97 -17.15
N LEU A 410 16.33 -13.93 -15.93
CA LEU A 410 15.22 -14.78 -15.50
C LEU A 410 13.93 -14.01 -15.72
N HIS A 411 12.94 -14.62 -16.36
CA HIS A 411 11.59 -14.07 -16.41
C HIS A 411 10.78 -14.65 -15.26
N LEU A 412 10.23 -13.78 -14.43
CA LEU A 412 9.49 -14.12 -13.22
C LEU A 412 8.01 -13.81 -13.45
N ASP A 413 7.17 -14.84 -13.46
CA ASP A 413 5.72 -14.63 -13.42
C ASP A 413 5.28 -14.45 -11.97
N VAL A 414 4.52 -13.38 -11.72
CA VAL A 414 3.98 -13.02 -10.42
C VAL A 414 2.50 -13.40 -10.34
N GLY A 415 2.12 -14.09 -9.28
CA GLY A 415 0.74 -14.38 -8.93
C GLY A 415 0.19 -13.38 -7.92
N SER A 416 -1.09 -13.06 -8.02
CA SER A 416 -1.78 -12.21 -7.04
C SER A 416 -1.84 -12.87 -5.66
N PRO A 417 -1.75 -12.10 -4.57
CA PRO A 417 -1.98 -12.61 -3.22
C PRO A 417 -3.42 -13.11 -3.04
N THR A 418 -3.68 -13.71 -1.88
CA THR A 418 -5.05 -13.99 -1.45
C THR A 418 -5.77 -12.66 -1.22
N ARG A 419 -6.97 -12.51 -1.76
CA ARG A 419 -7.80 -11.32 -1.53
C ARG A 419 -8.19 -11.20 -0.06
N GLU A 420 -7.92 -10.05 0.52
CA GLU A 420 -8.44 -9.67 1.82
C GLU A 420 -9.77 -8.93 1.67
N ALA A 421 -10.69 -9.18 2.59
CA ALA A 421 -11.95 -8.46 2.60
C ALA A 421 -11.69 -6.96 2.80
N GLY A 422 -12.50 -6.15 2.14
CA GLY A 422 -12.47 -4.71 2.32
C GLY A 422 -12.73 -4.30 3.77
N VAL A 423 -12.06 -3.23 4.20
CA VAL A 423 -12.33 -2.63 5.51
C VAL A 423 -13.70 -1.97 5.46
N ALA A 424 -14.59 -2.39 6.36
CA ALA A 424 -15.83 -1.67 6.64
C ALA A 424 -15.50 -0.47 7.52
N ASP A 425 -16.17 0.66 7.32
CA ASP A 425 -16.06 1.78 8.25
C ASP A 425 -16.53 1.34 9.65
N THR A 426 -15.84 1.82 10.68
CA THR A 426 -16.13 1.43 12.06
C THR A 426 -17.55 1.90 12.41
N PRO A 427 -18.47 1.03 12.85
CA PRO A 427 -19.82 1.47 13.18
C PRO A 427 -19.80 2.54 14.28
N GLY A 428 -20.36 3.72 13.98
CA GLY A 428 -20.35 4.86 14.89
C GLY A 428 -19.22 5.87 14.67
N ASP A 429 -18.27 5.58 13.78
CA ASP A 429 -17.34 6.56 13.23
C ASP A 429 -18.05 7.30 12.10
N PHE A 430 -18.47 8.52 12.36
CA PHE A 430 -19.31 9.31 11.47
C PHE A 430 -18.53 10.39 10.72
N ASP A 431 -17.31 10.70 11.15
CA ASP A 431 -16.43 11.66 10.49
C ASP A 431 -15.26 11.01 9.72
N PHE A 432 -15.20 9.68 9.75
CA PHE A 432 -14.25 8.81 9.05
C PHE A 432 -12.80 9.09 9.44
N ASP A 433 -12.56 9.51 10.69
CA ASP A 433 -11.21 9.66 11.26
C ASP A 433 -10.65 8.37 11.87
N ASP A 434 -11.39 7.27 11.71
CA ASP A 434 -11.11 5.94 12.23
C ASP A 434 -11.24 5.83 13.76
N ALA A 435 -11.68 6.87 14.48
CA ALA A 435 -11.89 6.82 15.93
C ALA A 435 -13.34 7.16 16.33
N VAL A 436 -14.01 6.26 17.05
CA VAL A 436 -15.37 6.50 17.55
C VAL A 436 -15.32 7.29 18.85
N ASN A 437 -15.57 8.59 18.79
CA ASN A 437 -15.35 9.52 19.89
C ASN A 437 -16.43 10.62 19.98
N GLY A 438 -16.19 11.66 20.78
CA GLY A 438 -17.16 12.72 21.01
C GLY A 438 -17.44 13.60 19.79
N PHE A 439 -16.51 13.68 18.83
CA PHE A 439 -16.71 14.38 17.57
C PHE A 439 -17.73 13.65 16.70
N ASP A 440 -17.70 12.33 16.63
CA ASP A 440 -18.72 11.54 15.91
C ASP A 440 -20.11 11.78 16.47
N PHE A 441 -20.23 11.81 17.80
CA PHE A 441 -21.51 12.09 18.43
C PHE A 441 -22.07 13.45 18.00
N LEU A 442 -21.21 14.47 17.88
CA LEU A 442 -21.60 15.79 17.40
C LEU A 442 -21.97 15.75 15.91
N THR A 443 -21.20 15.05 15.07
CA THR A 443 -21.50 14.82 13.65
C THR A 443 -22.89 14.19 13.49
N TRP A 444 -23.17 13.12 14.23
CA TRP A 444 -24.48 12.49 14.26
C TRP A 444 -25.58 13.43 14.77
N GLN A 445 -25.33 14.18 15.85
CA GLN A 445 -26.30 15.10 16.44
C GLN A 445 -26.66 16.26 15.49
N HIS A 446 -25.73 16.64 14.61
CA HIS A 446 -25.98 17.64 13.57
C HIS A 446 -26.73 17.06 12.36
N GLY A 447 -26.99 15.75 12.35
CA GLY A 447 -27.78 15.09 11.31
C GLY A 447 -27.04 14.91 9.98
N VAL A 448 -25.71 14.78 10.05
CA VAL A 448 -24.80 14.67 8.90
C VAL A 448 -24.74 13.23 8.34
N THR A 449 -25.30 12.26 9.04
CA THR A 449 -25.24 10.84 8.68
C THR A 449 -26.40 10.41 7.76
N ALA A 450 -26.20 9.33 7.00
CA ALA A 450 -27.18 8.82 6.04
C ALA A 450 -28.52 8.42 6.69
N SER A 451 -28.52 8.02 7.97
CA SER A 451 -29.73 7.80 8.78
C SER A 451 -29.79 8.75 9.97
N SER A 452 -29.56 10.04 9.69
CA SER A 452 -29.53 11.17 10.63
C SER A 452 -30.45 11.01 11.84
N LEU A 453 -29.87 11.15 13.04
CA LEU A 453 -30.57 11.09 14.33
C LEU A 453 -31.32 9.77 14.61
N SER A 454 -31.00 8.70 13.87
CA SER A 454 -31.61 7.39 14.13
C SER A 454 -31.10 6.78 15.44
N SER A 455 -31.98 6.03 16.10
CA SER A 455 -31.61 5.26 17.30
C SER A 455 -30.59 4.15 17.00
N THR A 456 -30.57 3.64 15.76
CA THR A 456 -29.61 2.61 15.34
C THR A 456 -28.19 3.16 15.24
N GLU A 457 -28.00 4.34 14.64
CA GLU A 457 -26.68 5.00 14.58
C GLU A 457 -26.20 5.41 15.98
N LEU A 458 -27.10 5.94 16.82
CA LEU A 458 -26.75 6.22 18.21
C LEU A 458 -26.29 4.97 18.96
N ALA A 459 -26.99 3.84 18.76
CA ALA A 459 -26.60 2.57 19.37
C ALA A 459 -25.23 2.08 18.87
N ALA A 460 -24.94 2.25 17.57
CA ALA A 460 -23.64 1.92 16.98
C ALA A 460 -22.50 2.76 17.57
N TRP A 461 -22.71 4.07 17.72
CA TRP A 461 -21.76 4.95 18.40
C TRP A 461 -21.57 4.54 19.87
N GLN A 462 -22.66 4.29 20.60
CA GLN A 462 -22.59 3.87 22.01
C GLN A 462 -21.85 2.55 22.20
N SER A 463 -22.04 1.58 21.30
CA SER A 463 -21.37 0.28 21.39
C SER A 463 -19.89 0.33 21.05
N ASN A 464 -19.46 1.32 20.26
CA ASN A 464 -18.10 1.43 19.79
C ASN A 464 -17.34 2.64 20.38
N PHE A 465 -17.93 3.44 21.27
CA PHE A 465 -17.27 4.61 21.84
C PHE A 465 -15.92 4.24 22.49
N GLY A 466 -14.87 4.95 22.08
CA GLY A 466 -13.48 4.67 22.45
C GLY A 466 -12.78 3.64 21.56
N ALA A 467 -13.45 3.10 20.54
CA ALA A 467 -12.81 2.33 19.50
C ALA A 467 -11.91 3.24 18.65
N SER A 468 -10.74 2.75 18.34
CA SER A 468 -9.83 3.29 17.33
C SER A 468 -9.15 2.08 16.69
N PRO A 469 -8.65 2.15 15.44
CA PRO A 469 -7.86 1.08 14.88
C PRO A 469 -6.78 0.75 15.90
N ALA A 470 -6.70 -0.53 16.27
CA ALA A 470 -5.55 -1.00 17.02
C ALA A 470 -4.35 -0.66 16.16
N LEU A 471 -3.56 0.34 16.56
CA LEU A 471 -2.22 0.51 16.03
C LEU A 471 -1.54 -0.83 16.28
N THR A 472 -1.52 -1.68 15.26
CA THR A 472 -0.62 -2.83 15.21
C THR A 472 0.75 -2.19 15.19
N ALA A 473 1.30 -1.96 16.38
CA ALA A 473 2.70 -1.66 16.53
C ALA A 473 3.42 -2.82 15.85
N GLN A 474 3.90 -2.58 14.64
CA GLN A 474 4.84 -3.45 13.98
C GLN A 474 5.98 -3.55 14.98
N LEU A 475 6.09 -4.70 15.65
CA LEU A 475 7.27 -5.03 16.44
C LEU A 475 8.39 -5.24 15.43
N ALA A 476 8.87 -4.15 14.81
CA ALA A 476 10.23 -4.14 14.33
C ALA A 476 11.05 -4.50 15.56
N SER A 477 11.74 -5.64 15.50
CA SER A 477 12.71 -6.01 16.52
C SER A 477 13.71 -4.87 16.59
N VAL A 478 13.50 -3.95 17.53
CA VAL A 478 14.46 -2.90 17.83
C VAL A 478 15.74 -3.65 18.18
N PRO A 479 16.85 -3.46 17.45
CA PRO A 479 18.11 -4.08 17.80
C PRO A 479 18.38 -3.74 19.26
N GLU A 480 18.53 -4.76 20.11
CA GLU A 480 18.67 -4.54 21.54
C GLU A 480 19.70 -3.43 21.78
N PRO A 481 19.35 -2.36 22.53
CA PRO A 481 20.32 -1.31 22.79
C PRO A 481 21.54 -1.97 23.40
N SER A 482 22.73 -1.51 23.01
CA SER A 482 24.04 -2.02 23.41
C SER A 482 24.33 -1.91 24.91
N THR A 483 23.32 -1.95 25.76
CA THR A 483 23.33 -2.08 27.22
C THR A 483 24.28 -3.16 27.70
N LEU A 484 24.41 -4.31 27.02
CA LEU A 484 25.45 -5.31 27.34
C LEU A 484 26.88 -4.79 27.08
N VAL A 485 27.09 -4.03 26.00
CA VAL A 485 28.38 -3.38 25.69
C VAL A 485 28.67 -2.28 26.72
N LEU A 486 27.68 -1.48 27.10
CA LEU A 486 27.82 -0.44 28.13
C LEU A 486 28.05 -1.03 29.53
N LEU A 487 27.41 -2.15 29.88
CA LEU A 487 27.68 -2.89 31.12
C LEU A 487 29.10 -3.47 31.12
N LEU A 488 29.56 -4.03 30.01
CA LEU A 488 30.93 -4.53 29.88
C LEU A 488 31.98 -3.40 29.97
N CYS A 489 31.70 -2.22 29.41
CA CYS A 489 32.57 -1.04 29.53
C CYS A 489 32.69 -0.52 30.98
N TRP A 490 31.70 -0.75 31.84
CA TRP A 490 31.75 -0.36 33.26
C TRP A 490 32.43 -1.39 34.18
N ILE A 491 32.41 -2.68 33.83
CA ILE A 491 32.99 -3.74 34.69
C ILE A 491 34.52 -3.79 34.56
N ILE A 492 35.08 -3.47 33.38
CA ILE A 492 36.51 -3.60 33.09
C ILE A 492 37.40 -2.64 33.94
N PRO A 493 37.03 -1.37 34.20
CA PRO A 493 37.85 -0.48 35.05
C PRO A 493 37.81 -0.83 36.54
N VAL A 494 36.70 -1.40 37.03
CA VAL A 494 36.54 -1.76 38.46
C VAL A 494 37.35 -3.01 38.81
N ALA A 495 37.45 -3.97 37.90
CA ALA A 495 38.28 -5.16 38.10
C ALA A 495 39.80 -4.86 38.11
N ARG A 496 40.26 -3.83 37.39
CA ARG A 496 41.69 -3.46 37.35
C ARG A 496 42.17 -2.68 38.59
N ARG A 497 41.28 -2.03 39.35
CA ARG A 497 41.67 -1.33 40.60
C ARG A 497 41.85 -2.25 41.81
N ARG A 498 41.39 -3.51 41.75
CA ARG A 498 41.50 -4.45 42.89
C ARG A 498 42.79 -5.28 42.92
N LYS A 499 43.65 -5.19 41.90
CA LYS A 499 44.85 -6.04 41.74
C LYS A 499 46.21 -5.34 41.96
N GLN A 500 46.21 -4.18 42.62
CA GLN A 500 47.44 -3.52 43.10
C GLN A 500 47.39 -3.31 44.63
N ARG A 501 47.36 -4.39 45.40
CA ARG A 501 47.72 -4.39 46.82
C ARG A 501 47.91 -5.81 47.35
N SER A 502 49.04 -6.42 47.01
CA SER A 502 49.75 -7.40 47.86
C SER A 502 50.96 -7.97 47.13
N SER A 503 52.11 -7.33 47.32
CA SER A 503 53.41 -7.92 47.07
C SER A 503 54.04 -8.32 48.41
N GLY A 504 54.38 -9.61 48.53
CA GLY A 504 55.35 -10.11 49.51
C GLY A 504 54.84 -11.25 50.38
N PHE A 505 55.12 -12.50 50.00
CA PHE A 505 56.01 -13.38 50.77
C PHE A 505 56.27 -14.70 50.01
N VAL A 506 57.49 -15.21 50.17
CA VAL A 506 58.13 -16.31 49.43
C VAL A 506 57.99 -17.62 50.20
N ARG A 507 57.81 -18.78 49.53
CA ARG A 507 58.65 -20.00 49.62
C ARG A 507 57.99 -21.30 49.10
N ASN A 508 58.79 -22.01 48.29
CA ASN A 508 59.04 -23.46 48.20
C ASN A 508 57.97 -24.45 47.65
N ALA A 509 58.44 -25.23 46.65
CA ALA A 509 57.86 -26.43 46.05
C ALA A 509 58.10 -27.71 46.93
N PRO A 510 57.92 -28.96 46.45
CA PRO A 510 57.07 -29.57 45.41
C PRO A 510 56.26 -30.81 45.91
N LEU A 511 55.47 -31.46 45.04
CA LEU A 511 55.39 -32.94 44.78
C LEU A 511 53.97 -33.49 44.52
N ALA A 512 53.95 -34.43 43.55
CA ALA A 512 52.95 -35.50 43.29
C ALA A 512 51.53 -35.04 42.91
N GLY A 513 50.84 -35.57 41.90
CA GLY A 513 50.92 -36.86 41.22
C GLY A 513 49.48 -37.27 40.89
N VAL A 514 49.32 -38.21 39.96
CA VAL A 514 48.09 -38.99 39.64
C VAL A 514 47.22 -38.48 38.48
N THR A 515 47.40 -39.20 37.38
CA THR A 515 46.55 -39.47 36.20
C THR A 515 45.21 -40.14 36.54
N VAL A 516 44.13 -39.83 35.81
CA VAL A 516 43.13 -40.79 35.29
C VAL A 516 42.40 -40.17 34.06
N SER A 517 42.33 -40.91 32.95
CA SER A 517 41.52 -40.62 31.74
C SER A 517 40.21 -41.48 31.72
N PRO A 518 39.38 -41.48 30.65
CA PRO A 518 37.93 -41.37 30.74
C PRO A 518 37.18 -42.72 30.80
N GLY A 519 36.01 -42.72 31.43
CA GLY A 519 35.09 -43.86 31.45
C GLY A 519 33.91 -43.64 30.50
N ALA A 520 33.88 -44.42 29.42
CA ALA A 520 32.70 -44.69 28.60
C ALA A 520 31.85 -45.81 29.23
N CYS A 521 30.53 -45.77 29.02
CA CYS A 521 29.56 -46.89 28.97
C CYS A 521 28.19 -46.24 28.68
N GLY A 522 27.55 -46.48 27.53
CA GLY A 522 26.59 -47.59 27.34
C GLY A 522 25.27 -47.24 28.06
N TRP A 523 24.09 -47.22 27.46
CA TRP A 523 23.38 -48.39 26.91
C TRP A 523 22.20 -47.91 26.05
N SER A 524 21.94 -48.66 24.98
CA SER A 524 20.82 -48.57 24.04
C SER A 524 19.73 -49.61 24.35
N CYS A 525 18.58 -49.48 23.66
CA CYS A 525 17.44 -50.40 23.53
C CYS A 525 16.38 -50.34 24.68
N THR A 526 15.05 -50.32 24.48
CA THR A 526 14.18 -50.72 23.36
C THR A 526 12.68 -50.44 23.64
N TRP A 527 11.88 -50.30 22.56
CA TRP A 527 10.44 -50.64 22.33
C TRP A 527 9.29 -50.06 23.17
N GLY A 528 8.21 -49.65 22.47
CA GLY A 528 6.84 -49.64 23.01
C GLY A 528 5.83 -48.77 22.24
N LEU A 529 5.06 -49.40 21.35
CA LEU A 529 3.85 -48.87 20.68
C LEU A 529 2.73 -48.53 21.68
N PHE A 530 2.02 -47.44 21.44
CA PHE A 530 0.54 -47.36 21.30
C PHE A 530 0.17 -46.10 20.51
#